data_AF-A0A453NXI6-F1
#
_entry.id   AF-A0A453NXI6-F1
#
_cell.length_a   1.000
_cell.length_b   1.000
_cell.length_c   1.000
_cell.angle_alpha   90.00
_cell.angle_beta   90.00
_cell.angle_gamma   90.00
#
_symmetry.space_group_name_H-M   'P 1'
#
loop_
_entity.id
_entity.type
_entity.pdbx_description
1 polymer ?
#
loop_
_entity_poly.entity_id
_entity_poly.type
_entity_poly.pdbx_seq_one_letter_code
_entity_poly.pdbx_strand_id
1 'polypeptide(L)'
;MAFLMNGEPEIVKNFLLKTVLLQGWEKKVDRFKLGEGAMPASFKVLHDDKKGVDTLHADFGESAIGRVAPVDSGFWWIILLRAYTKSTGDLTLAERPECQKAMRLILSLCLSEGFDTFPTLLCADGCCMIDRRMGVYGYPIEIQSLFFMALRCALLMLKHDAEGKDFVERIATRLHALSYHMRSYFWLDFQQL
;
A
#
# COMPACT_ATOMS: atom_id res chain seq x y z
N MET A 1 -4.42 5.52 -13.77
CA MET A 1 -3.83 6.76 -14.33
C MET A 1 -4.54 7.21 -15.61
N ALA A 2 -4.77 6.35 -16.60
CA ALA A 2 -5.42 6.73 -17.87
C ALA A 2 -6.74 7.50 -17.68
N PHE A 3 -7.68 6.98 -16.87
CA PHE A 3 -8.95 7.68 -16.58
C PHE A 3 -8.77 9.05 -15.90
N LEU A 4 -7.77 9.20 -15.01
CA LEU A 4 -7.47 10.51 -14.40
C LEU A 4 -7.00 11.51 -15.47
N MET A 5 -6.12 11.07 -16.37
CA MET A 5 -5.63 11.88 -17.48
C MET A 5 -6.74 12.24 -18.48
N ASN A 6 -7.75 11.37 -18.62
CA ASN A 6 -8.92 11.62 -19.47
C ASN A 6 -9.99 12.50 -18.81
N GLY A 7 -9.79 12.95 -17.55
CA GLY A 7 -10.78 13.75 -16.84
C GLY A 7 -11.98 12.94 -16.32
N GLU A 8 -11.83 11.62 -16.17
CA GLU A 8 -12.87 10.69 -15.68
C GLU A 8 -12.49 10.11 -14.29
N PRO A 9 -12.43 10.94 -13.23
CA PRO A 9 -11.86 10.52 -11.95
C PRO A 9 -12.77 9.61 -11.12
N GLU A 10 -14.05 9.50 -11.49
CA GLU A 10 -15.08 8.86 -10.68
C GLU A 10 -14.82 7.35 -10.48
N ILE A 11 -14.32 6.67 -11.51
CA ILE A 11 -13.92 5.25 -11.39
C ILE A 11 -12.80 5.06 -10.36
N VAL A 12 -11.85 6.00 -10.30
CA VAL A 12 -10.72 5.95 -9.36
C VAL A 12 -11.18 6.25 -7.94
N LYS A 13 -12.05 7.25 -7.77
CA LYS A 13 -12.68 7.55 -6.47
C LYS A 13 -13.43 6.34 -5.91
N ASN A 14 -14.26 5.70 -6.74
CA ASN A 14 -15.03 4.53 -6.34
C ASN A 14 -14.12 3.34 -6.01
N PHE A 15 -13.08 3.10 -6.81
CA PHE A 15 -12.07 2.08 -6.51
C PHE A 15 -11.39 2.33 -5.16
N LEU A 16 -10.92 3.55 -4.90
CA LEU A 16 -10.25 3.91 -3.64
C LEU A 16 -11.16 3.68 -2.43
N LEU A 17 -12.42 4.12 -2.49
CA LEU A 17 -13.36 3.97 -1.38
C LEU A 17 -13.81 2.52 -1.18
N LYS A 18 -14.04 1.76 -2.25
CA LYS A 18 -14.39 0.33 -2.13
C LYS A 18 -13.23 -0.48 -1.57
N THR A 19 -11.99 -0.20 -1.95
CA THR A 19 -10.83 -0.90 -1.40
C THR A 19 -10.56 -0.53 0.07
N VAL A 20 -10.88 0.70 0.52
CA VAL A 20 -10.90 1.05 1.95
C VAL A 20 -11.94 0.23 2.71
N LEU A 21 -13.13 0.02 2.14
CA LEU A 21 -14.15 -0.83 2.75
C LEU A 21 -13.63 -2.26 2.94
N LEU A 22 -12.97 -2.82 1.91
CA LEU A 22 -12.36 -4.16 1.99
C LEU A 22 -11.24 -4.22 3.02
N GLN A 23 -10.43 -3.16 3.16
CA GLN A 23 -9.42 -3.08 4.22
C GLN A 23 -10.04 -3.17 5.63
N GLY A 24 -11.28 -2.70 5.81
CA GLY A 24 -11.99 -2.81 7.09
C GLY A 24 -12.48 -4.21 7.45
N TRP A 25 -12.36 -5.19 6.55
CA TRP A 25 -12.88 -6.54 6.79
C TRP A 25 -12.06 -7.34 7.79
N GLU A 26 -12.71 -8.32 8.42
CA GLU A 26 -11.98 -9.35 9.16
C GLU A 26 -11.30 -10.30 8.19
N LYS A 27 -9.97 -10.36 8.24
CA LYS A 27 -9.14 -11.12 7.31
C LYS A 27 -8.44 -12.24 8.07
N LYS A 28 -8.61 -13.47 7.61
CA LYS A 28 -8.02 -14.65 8.24
C LYS A 28 -7.47 -15.60 7.19
N VAL A 29 -6.28 -16.11 7.44
CA VAL A 29 -5.71 -17.26 6.73
C VAL A 29 -5.63 -18.40 7.74
N ASP A 30 -6.41 -19.45 7.53
CA ASP A 30 -6.61 -20.56 8.47
C ASP A 30 -6.98 -20.04 9.89
N ARG A 31 -6.05 -20.10 10.85
CA ARG A 31 -6.23 -19.63 12.25
C ARG A 31 -5.49 -18.33 12.57
N PHE A 32 -4.92 -17.67 11.56
CA PHE A 32 -4.14 -16.46 11.73
C PHE A 32 -4.91 -15.23 11.21
N LYS A 33 -5.08 -14.22 12.07
CA LYS A 33 -5.71 -12.94 11.70
C LYS A 33 -4.65 -12.05 11.03
N LEU A 34 -4.94 -11.56 9.83
CA LEU A 34 -4.03 -10.65 9.12
C LEU A 34 -4.02 -9.25 9.76
N GLY A 35 -2.96 -8.51 9.48
CA GLY A 35 -2.81 -7.12 9.93
C GLY A 35 -3.95 -6.22 9.43
N GLU A 36 -4.39 -5.30 10.27
CA GLU A 36 -5.57 -4.46 9.98
C GLU A 36 -5.38 -3.61 8.71
N GLY A 37 -4.15 -3.13 8.47
CA GLY A 37 -3.81 -2.35 7.27
C GLY A 37 -3.67 -3.14 5.97
N ALA A 38 -3.76 -4.47 6.00
CA ALA A 38 -3.53 -5.30 4.82
C ALA A 38 -4.54 -4.94 3.72
N MET A 39 -4.03 -4.63 2.53
CA MET A 39 -4.85 -4.38 1.35
C MET A 39 -5.00 -5.68 0.55
N PRO A 40 -6.14 -5.92 -0.11
CA PRO A 40 -6.33 -7.12 -0.92
C PRO A 40 -5.48 -7.05 -2.19
N ALA A 41 -5.00 -8.20 -2.66
CA ALA A 41 -4.34 -8.35 -3.95
C ALA A 41 -5.34 -8.12 -5.10
N SER A 42 -6.55 -8.64 -4.93
CA SER A 42 -7.61 -8.53 -5.91
C SER A 42 -8.99 -8.54 -5.26
N PHE A 43 -10.01 -8.18 -6.03
CA PHE A 43 -11.40 -8.41 -5.67
C PHE A 43 -12.23 -8.64 -6.92
N LYS A 44 -13.39 -9.29 -6.74
CA LYS A 44 -14.37 -9.53 -7.80
C LYS A 44 -15.78 -9.17 -7.31
N VAL A 45 -16.67 -8.95 -8.27
CA VAL A 45 -18.11 -8.80 -8.01
C VAL A 45 -18.77 -10.15 -8.26
N LEU A 46 -19.54 -10.63 -7.28
CA LEU A 46 -20.39 -11.81 -7.40
C LEU A 46 -21.84 -11.35 -7.44
N HIS A 47 -22.51 -11.63 -8.55
CA HIS A 47 -23.92 -11.36 -8.74
C HIS A 47 -24.75 -12.55 -8.25
N ASP A 48 -25.69 -12.31 -7.33
CA ASP A 48 -26.67 -13.31 -6.92
C ASP A 48 -27.95 -13.13 -7.75
N ASP A 49 -28.11 -13.91 -8.82
CA ASP A 49 -29.28 -13.88 -9.71
C ASP A 49 -30.62 -14.04 -8.97
N LYS A 50 -30.63 -14.76 -7.84
CA LYS A 50 -31.86 -15.03 -7.09
C LYS A 50 -32.27 -13.85 -6.22
N LYS A 51 -31.30 -13.09 -5.71
CA LYS A 51 -31.54 -11.92 -4.85
C LYS A 51 -31.47 -10.60 -5.60
N GLY A 52 -30.89 -10.58 -6.81
CA GLY A 52 -30.60 -9.38 -7.58
C GLY A 52 -29.60 -8.45 -6.88
N VAL A 53 -28.68 -9.02 -6.09
CA VAL A 53 -27.72 -8.25 -5.28
C VAL A 53 -26.28 -8.56 -5.69
N ASP A 54 -25.50 -7.51 -5.91
CA ASP A 54 -24.06 -7.59 -6.12
C ASP A 54 -23.31 -7.59 -4.79
N THR A 55 -22.38 -8.53 -4.64
CA THR A 55 -21.49 -8.59 -3.48
C THR A 55 -20.03 -8.53 -3.91
N LEU A 56 -19.20 -7.84 -3.13
CA LEU A 56 -17.75 -7.86 -3.35
C LEU A 56 -17.16 -9.09 -2.68
N HIS A 57 -16.12 -9.65 -3.29
CA HIS A 57 -15.28 -10.67 -2.68
C HIS A 57 -13.82 -10.31 -2.91
N ALA A 58 -13.06 -10.13 -1.84
CA ALA A 58 -11.63 -9.82 -1.88
C ALA A 58 -10.78 -11.08 -1.75
N ASP A 59 -9.53 -11.02 -2.21
CA ASP A 59 -8.49 -12.00 -1.95
C ASP A 59 -7.26 -11.27 -1.37
N PHE A 60 -6.91 -11.61 -0.13
CA PHE A 60 -5.77 -11.05 0.60
C PHE A 60 -4.52 -11.95 0.52
N GLY A 61 -4.56 -12.99 -0.31
CA GLY A 61 -3.51 -14.00 -0.45
C GLY A 61 -3.95 -15.39 0.03
N GLU A 62 -5.12 -15.52 0.65
CA GLU A 62 -5.68 -16.81 1.08
C GLU A 62 -6.02 -17.73 -0.10
N SER A 63 -6.40 -17.17 -1.24
CA SER A 63 -6.71 -17.91 -2.46
C SER A 63 -5.58 -17.85 -3.49
N ALA A 64 -4.55 -17.05 -3.24
CA ALA A 64 -3.40 -16.91 -4.13
C ALA A 64 -2.57 -18.19 -4.22
N ILE A 65 -2.08 -18.51 -5.42
CA ILE A 65 -1.19 -19.65 -5.65
C ILE A 65 0.09 -19.42 -4.85
N GLY A 66 0.40 -20.32 -3.92
CA GLY A 66 1.58 -20.19 -3.05
C GLY A 66 1.38 -19.27 -1.84
N ARG A 67 0.16 -18.75 -1.60
CA ARG A 67 -0.20 -17.88 -0.45
C ARG A 67 0.71 -16.67 -0.29
N VAL A 68 1.02 -16.01 -1.41
CA VAL A 68 1.86 -14.82 -1.43
C VAL A 68 1.14 -13.62 -0.82
N ALA A 69 1.89 -12.77 -0.13
CA ALA A 69 1.35 -11.55 0.51
C ALA A 69 1.49 -10.34 -0.43
N PRO A 70 0.41 -9.60 -0.73
CA PRO A 70 0.43 -8.47 -1.66
C PRO A 70 0.93 -7.19 -0.98
N VAL A 71 2.24 -7.11 -0.70
CA VAL A 71 2.84 -5.99 0.06
C VAL A 71 2.70 -4.66 -0.70
N ASP A 72 2.85 -4.70 -2.02
CA ASP A 72 2.78 -3.55 -2.92
C ASP A 72 1.40 -2.89 -2.99
N SER A 73 0.32 -3.64 -2.75
CA SER A 73 -1.06 -3.17 -2.90
C SER A 73 -1.39 -1.99 -1.99
N GLY A 74 -0.87 -1.98 -0.77
CA GLY A 74 -0.98 -0.84 0.14
C GLY A 74 -0.26 0.41 -0.36
N PHE A 75 0.94 0.24 -0.91
CA PHE A 75 1.72 1.35 -1.45
C PHE A 75 1.08 1.93 -2.70
N TRP A 76 0.61 1.08 -3.62
CA TRP A 76 -0.13 1.51 -4.80
C TRP A 76 -1.40 2.26 -4.44
N TRP A 77 -2.12 1.85 -3.39
CA TRP A 77 -3.31 2.57 -2.94
C TRP A 77 -2.99 4.00 -2.48
N ILE A 78 -1.94 4.19 -1.67
CA ILE A 78 -1.50 5.53 -1.22
C ILE A 78 -1.05 6.39 -2.42
N ILE A 79 -0.27 5.81 -3.34
CA ILE A 79 0.21 6.50 -4.54
C ILE A 79 -0.96 6.90 -5.44
N LEU A 80 -1.95 6.02 -5.62
CA LEU A 80 -3.14 6.30 -6.43
C LEU A 80 -4.03 7.37 -5.80
N LEU A 81 -4.20 7.38 -4.47
CA LEU A 81 -4.89 8.46 -3.77
C LEU A 81 -4.18 9.80 -3.98
N ARG A 82 -2.84 9.81 -3.94
CA ARG A 82 -2.08 11.02 -4.25
C ARG A 82 -2.22 11.46 -5.70
N ALA A 83 -2.21 10.51 -6.64
CA ALA A 83 -2.43 10.82 -8.05
C ALA A 83 -3.84 11.38 -8.29
N TYR A 84 -4.87 10.83 -7.65
CA TYR A 84 -6.23 11.37 -7.70
C TYR A 84 -6.25 12.83 -7.23
N THR A 85 -5.80 13.10 -6.00
CA THR A 85 -5.85 14.46 -5.43
C THR A 85 -5.05 15.48 -6.24
N LYS A 86 -3.92 15.05 -6.83
CA LYS A 86 -3.14 15.89 -7.73
C LYS A 86 -3.81 16.16 -9.07
N SER A 87 -4.47 15.16 -9.64
CA SER A 87 -5.11 15.27 -10.94
C SER A 87 -6.41 16.07 -10.88
N THR A 88 -7.18 15.94 -9.79
CA THR A 88 -8.49 16.58 -9.66
C THR A 88 -8.44 17.91 -8.90
N GLY A 89 -7.39 18.14 -8.10
CA GLY A 89 -7.34 19.24 -7.12
C GLY A 89 -8.26 19.03 -5.91
N ASP A 90 -9.06 17.95 -5.89
CA ASP A 90 -9.97 17.62 -4.80
C ASP A 90 -9.22 16.94 -3.66
N LEU A 91 -8.95 17.68 -2.59
CA LEU A 91 -8.32 17.16 -1.37
C LEU A 91 -9.31 16.46 -0.45
N THR A 92 -10.62 16.65 -0.64
CA THR A 92 -11.64 16.20 0.31
C THR A 92 -11.67 14.68 0.43
N LEU A 93 -11.37 13.96 -0.67
CA LEU A 93 -11.27 12.50 -0.65
C LEU A 93 -10.19 12.01 0.30
N ALA A 94 -8.97 12.58 0.23
CA ALA A 94 -7.87 12.17 1.10
C ALA A 94 -8.11 12.59 2.56
N GLU A 95 -8.83 13.69 2.78
CA GLU A 95 -9.15 14.20 4.11
C GLU A 95 -10.28 13.44 4.83
N ARG A 96 -10.99 12.55 4.13
CA ARG A 96 -12.02 11.71 4.74
C ARG A 96 -11.45 10.86 5.89
N PRO A 97 -12.19 10.72 7.01
CA PRO A 97 -11.73 9.91 8.15
C PRO A 97 -11.34 8.49 7.77
N GLU A 98 -12.11 7.85 6.88
CA GLU A 98 -11.84 6.50 6.39
C GLU A 98 -10.53 6.41 5.59
N CYS A 99 -10.22 7.41 4.75
CA CYS A 99 -8.97 7.45 3.98
C CYS A 99 -7.75 7.77 4.87
N GLN A 100 -7.90 8.69 5.84
CA GLN A 100 -6.86 8.96 6.83
C GLN A 100 -6.55 7.71 7.67
N LYS A 101 -7.59 7.02 8.15
CA LYS A 101 -7.44 5.75 8.87
C LYS A 101 -6.76 4.70 8.01
N ALA A 102 -7.18 4.54 6.76
CA ALA A 102 -6.59 3.57 5.83
C ALA A 102 -5.10 3.80 5.59
N MET A 103 -4.69 5.06 5.36
CA MET A 103 -3.28 5.43 5.25
C MET A 103 -2.50 5.07 6.51
N ARG A 104 -3.01 5.45 7.69
CA ARG A 104 -2.36 5.16 8.98
C ARG A 104 -2.20 3.67 9.21
N LEU A 105 -3.20 2.86 8.88
CA LEU A 105 -3.13 1.41 9.04
C LEU A 105 -2.08 0.77 8.11
N ILE A 106 -1.97 1.22 6.85
CA ILE A 106 -0.92 0.77 5.92
C ILE A 106 0.46 1.17 6.47
N LEU A 107 0.59 2.43 6.89
CA LEU A 107 1.83 2.97 7.44
C LEU A 107 2.29 2.23 8.70
N SER A 108 1.36 1.90 9.60
CA SER A 108 1.64 1.12 10.80
C SER A 108 2.26 -0.24 10.49
N LEU A 109 1.83 -0.90 9.42
CA LEU A 109 2.38 -2.20 9.01
C LEU A 109 3.82 -2.07 8.48
N CYS A 110 4.12 -1.05 7.67
CA CYS A 110 5.46 -0.90 7.10
C CYS A 110 6.46 -0.13 7.97
N LEU A 111 5.97 0.59 8.98
CA LEU A 111 6.78 1.35 9.96
C LEU A 111 6.80 0.69 11.34
N SER A 112 6.29 -0.53 11.49
CA SER A 112 6.37 -1.27 12.74
C SER A 112 7.82 -1.53 13.12
N GLU A 113 8.10 -1.46 14.42
CA GLU A 113 9.38 -1.91 14.96
C GLU A 113 9.47 -3.44 14.86
N GLY A 114 10.69 -3.95 14.70
CA GLY A 114 10.96 -5.37 14.56
C GLY A 114 12.45 -5.66 14.75
N PHE A 115 12.85 -6.90 14.46
CA PHE A 115 14.26 -7.33 14.53
C PHE A 115 15.09 -6.91 13.32
N ASP A 116 14.49 -6.20 12.36
CA ASP A 116 15.19 -5.75 11.16
C ASP A 116 16.25 -4.70 11.54
N THR A 117 17.47 -4.92 11.06
CA THR A 117 18.61 -4.01 11.26
C THR A 117 18.78 -3.04 10.09
N PHE A 118 17.92 -3.14 9.06
CA PHE A 118 17.94 -2.32 7.87
C PHE A 118 16.73 -1.38 7.81
N PRO A 119 16.85 -0.20 7.16
CA PRO A 119 15.72 0.72 6.98
C PRO A 119 14.77 0.27 5.86
N THR A 120 15.17 -0.73 5.06
CA THR A 120 14.37 -1.36 4.01
C THR A 120 13.30 -2.26 4.59
N LEU A 121 12.27 -2.57 3.80
CA LEU A 121 11.19 -3.46 4.19
C LEU A 121 11.53 -4.90 3.81
N LEU A 122 11.71 -5.76 4.81
CA LEU A 122 11.90 -7.20 4.61
C LEU A 122 10.66 -7.83 3.97
N CYS A 123 10.86 -8.64 2.94
CA CYS A 123 9.80 -9.26 2.17
C CYS A 123 10.06 -10.75 1.87
N ALA A 124 8.97 -11.52 1.81
CA ALA A 124 8.98 -12.86 1.24
C ALA A 124 9.11 -12.80 -0.30
N ASP A 125 9.47 -13.93 -0.92
CA ASP A 125 9.43 -14.06 -2.38
C ASP A 125 7.98 -13.95 -2.89
N GLY A 126 7.77 -13.43 -4.10
CA GLY A 126 6.43 -13.28 -4.65
C GLY A 126 5.58 -12.12 -4.08
N CYS A 127 6.19 -11.11 -3.46
CA CYS A 127 5.48 -10.08 -2.65
C CYS A 127 5.04 -8.80 -3.38
N CYS A 128 5.37 -8.68 -4.67
CA CYS A 128 5.12 -7.50 -5.51
C CYS A 128 4.45 -7.90 -6.82
N MET A 129 4.64 -7.13 -7.90
CA MET A 129 4.15 -7.52 -9.23
C MET A 129 4.62 -8.93 -9.64
N ILE A 130 5.84 -9.31 -9.25
CA ILE A 130 6.32 -10.67 -9.35
C ILE A 130 5.70 -11.46 -8.20
N ASP A 131 4.63 -12.20 -8.47
CA ASP A 131 3.81 -12.96 -7.53
C ASP A 131 4.19 -14.45 -7.44
N ARG A 132 5.35 -14.82 -8.00
CA ARG A 132 5.91 -16.17 -7.98
C ARG A 132 7.35 -16.15 -7.48
N ARG A 133 7.83 -17.32 -7.07
CA ARG A 133 9.20 -17.51 -6.60
C ARG A 133 10.21 -17.17 -7.70
N MET A 134 10.92 -16.06 -7.55
CA MET A 134 11.91 -15.56 -8.50
C MET A 134 13.22 -15.13 -7.82
N GLY A 135 13.39 -15.40 -6.53
CA GLY A 135 14.54 -14.94 -5.77
C GLY A 135 14.45 -13.46 -5.38
N VAL A 136 13.25 -12.90 -5.34
CA VAL A 136 13.00 -11.49 -4.95
C VAL A 136 12.71 -11.33 -3.45
N TYR A 137 13.08 -12.32 -2.63
CA TYR A 137 12.99 -12.24 -1.18
C TYR A 137 14.05 -11.30 -0.59
N GLY A 138 13.88 -10.87 0.65
CA GLY A 138 14.79 -9.92 1.31
C GLY A 138 14.32 -8.49 1.08
N TYR A 139 15.09 -7.69 0.33
CA TYR A 139 14.84 -6.26 0.14
C TYR A 139 14.73 -5.88 -1.35
N PRO A 140 13.72 -6.38 -2.09
CA PRO A 140 13.62 -6.14 -3.52
C PRO A 140 13.43 -4.66 -3.85
N ILE A 141 14.19 -4.15 -4.83
CA ILE A 141 14.20 -2.73 -5.23
C ILE A 141 12.81 -2.19 -5.59
N GLU A 142 11.93 -3.03 -6.16
CA GLU A 142 10.55 -2.66 -6.47
C GLU A 142 9.77 -2.24 -5.21
N ILE A 143 9.78 -3.09 -4.18
CA ILE A 143 9.13 -2.79 -2.90
C ILE A 143 9.78 -1.58 -2.24
N GLN A 144 11.11 -1.47 -2.22
CA GLN A 144 11.78 -0.34 -1.57
C GLN A 144 11.46 0.98 -2.26
N SER A 145 11.35 0.98 -3.59
CA SER A 145 10.98 2.15 -4.39
C SER A 145 9.52 2.55 -4.16
N LEU A 146 8.60 1.58 -4.15
CA LEU A 146 7.18 1.81 -3.85
C LEU A 146 6.98 2.30 -2.42
N PHE A 147 7.69 1.71 -1.46
CA PHE A 147 7.65 2.11 -0.07
C PHE A 147 8.13 3.56 0.09
N PHE A 148 9.27 3.92 -0.51
CA PHE A 148 9.77 5.29 -0.50
C PHE A 148 8.76 6.28 -1.10
N MET A 149 8.16 5.93 -2.24
CA MET A 149 7.16 6.79 -2.89
C MET A 149 5.89 6.92 -2.03
N ALA A 150 5.37 5.83 -1.48
CA ALA A 150 4.19 5.83 -0.62
C ALA A 150 4.39 6.69 0.63
N LEU A 151 5.56 6.60 1.28
CA LEU A 151 5.94 7.46 2.40
C LEU A 151 5.90 8.95 2.02
N ARG A 152 6.48 9.32 0.87
CA ARG A 152 6.44 10.71 0.37
C ARG A 152 5.02 11.17 0.04
N CYS A 153 4.21 10.31 -0.55
CA CYS A 153 2.81 10.60 -0.85
C CYS A 153 1.99 10.81 0.42
N ALA A 154 2.15 9.94 1.41
CA ALA A 154 1.45 10.02 2.69
C ALA A 154 1.77 11.29 3.47
N LEU A 155 3.06 11.69 3.51
CA LEU A 155 3.50 12.93 4.17
C LEU A 155 2.73 14.18 3.66
N LEU A 156 2.31 14.16 2.39
CA LEU A 156 1.62 15.27 1.75
C LEU A 156 0.09 15.21 1.85
N MET A 157 -0.46 14.17 2.48
CA MET A 157 -1.90 13.92 2.58
C MET A 157 -2.39 13.64 4.01
N LEU A 158 -1.50 13.26 4.94
CA LEU A 158 -1.87 13.07 6.34
C LEU A 158 -2.24 14.40 6.99
N LYS A 159 -3.32 14.40 7.77
CA LYS A 159 -3.68 15.53 8.62
C LYS A 159 -2.69 15.67 9.77
N HIS A 160 -2.43 16.90 10.21
CA HIS A 160 -1.54 17.20 11.35
C HIS A 160 -2.28 17.17 12.70
N ASP A 161 -3.22 16.24 12.89
CA ASP A 161 -3.79 15.94 14.20
C ASP A 161 -2.76 15.19 15.09
N ALA A 162 -3.12 14.88 16.33
CA ALA A 162 -2.19 14.27 17.29
C ALA A 162 -1.57 12.95 16.75
N GLU A 163 -2.39 12.04 16.21
CA GLU A 163 -1.90 10.81 15.58
C GLU A 163 -1.08 11.09 14.32
N GLY A 164 -1.53 12.02 13.48
CA GLY A 164 -0.85 12.33 12.24
C GLY A 164 0.53 12.94 12.44
N LYS A 165 0.76 13.71 13.52
CA LYS A 165 2.09 14.23 13.87
C LYS A 165 3.10 13.11 14.17
N ASP A 166 2.70 12.08 14.93
CA ASP A 166 3.55 10.90 15.18
C ASP A 166 3.94 10.20 13.88
N PHE A 167 2.96 9.96 12.99
CA PHE A 167 3.25 9.37 11.68
C PHE A 167 4.19 10.24 10.85
N VAL A 168 4.00 11.56 10.84
CA VAL A 168 4.86 12.48 10.07
C VAL A 168 6.32 12.40 10.53
N GLU A 169 6.57 12.35 11.84
CA GLU A 169 7.93 12.21 12.40
C GLU A 169 8.57 10.86 12.04
N ARG A 170 7.81 9.77 12.19
CA ARG A 170 8.26 8.41 11.84
C ARG A 170 8.53 8.27 10.34
N ILE A 171 7.66 8.83 9.50
CA ILE A 171 7.83 8.86 8.04
C ILE A 171 9.09 9.65 7.68
N ALA A 172 9.30 10.84 8.25
CA ALA A 172 10.46 11.67 7.96
C ALA A 172 11.77 10.96 8.33
N THR A 173 11.81 10.33 9.50
CA THR A 173 12.95 9.56 9.99
C THR A 173 13.25 8.38 9.05
N ARG A 174 12.22 7.60 8.69
CA ARG A 174 12.37 6.47 7.76
C ARG A 174 12.80 6.90 6.36
N LEU A 175 12.23 7.98 5.83
CA LEU A 175 12.61 8.53 4.52
C LEU A 175 14.08 8.95 4.48
N HIS A 176 14.59 9.56 5.55
CA HIS A 176 15.99 9.94 5.63
C HIS A 176 16.91 8.70 5.60
N ALA A 177 16.64 7.71 6.45
CA ALA A 177 17.41 6.48 6.51
C ALA A 177 17.34 5.68 5.19
N LEU A 178 16.14 5.54 4.62
CA LEU A 178 15.94 4.84 3.36
C LEU A 178 16.62 5.58 2.19
N SER A 179 16.55 6.91 2.14
CA SER A 179 17.23 7.69 1.10
C SER A 179 18.75 7.49 1.14
N TYR A 180 19.35 7.50 2.33
CA TYR A 180 20.78 7.22 2.47
C TYR A 180 21.09 5.79 2.03
N HIS A 181 20.37 4.81 2.58
CA HIS A 181 20.64 3.40 2.33
C HIS A 181 20.51 3.01 0.85
N MET A 182 19.42 3.43 0.19
CA MET A 182 19.20 3.12 -1.23
C MET A 182 20.26 3.75 -2.13
N ARG A 183 20.66 5.00 -1.87
CA ARG A 183 21.66 5.68 -2.70
C ARG A 183 23.08 5.15 -2.49
N SER A 184 23.40 4.72 -1.27
CA SER A 184 24.74 4.26 -0.92
C SER A 184 24.98 2.78 -1.22
N TYR A 185 23.96 1.92 -1.12
CA TYR A 185 24.14 0.45 -1.18
C TYR A 185 23.38 -0.25 -2.31
N PHE A 186 22.36 0.37 -2.89
CA PHE A 186 21.62 -0.22 -4.04
C PHE A 186 22.07 0.38 -5.38
N TRP A 187 22.77 1.50 -5.37
CA TRP A 187 23.39 2.04 -6.57
C TRP A 187 24.57 1.16 -6.96
N LEU A 188 24.76 0.95 -8.26
CA LEU A 188 25.89 0.20 -8.80
C LEU A 188 26.34 0.86 -10.10
N ASP A 189 27.59 1.27 -10.13
CA ASP A 189 28.26 1.82 -11.31
C ASP A 189 29.70 1.29 -11.38
N PHE A 190 30.45 1.68 -12.41
CA PHE A 190 31.84 1.24 -12.59
C PHE A 190 32.80 1.71 -11.49
N GLN A 191 32.46 2.73 -10.70
CA GLN A 191 33.30 3.19 -9.59
C GLN A 191 33.09 2.36 -8.32
N GLN A 192 31.97 1.64 -8.21
CA GLN A 192 31.61 0.80 -7.06
C GLN A 192 31.84 -0.71 -7.29
N LEU A 193 32.25 -1.11 -8.51
CA LEU A 193 32.67 -2.47 -8.87
C LEU A 193 34.18 -2.66 -8.63
#